data_AF-A0A2L2Z1Q6-F1
#
_entry.id   AF-A0A2L2Z1Q6-F1
#
_cell.length_a   1.000
_cell.length_b   1.000
_cell.length_c   1.000
_cell.angle_alpha   90.00
_cell.angle_beta   90.00
_cell.angle_gamma   90.00
#
_symmetry.space_group_name_H-M   'P 1'
#
loop_
_entity.id
_entity.type
_entity.pdbx_description
1 polymer ?
#
loop_
_entity_poly.entity_id
_entity_poly.type
_entity_poly.pdbx_seq_one_letter_code
_entity_poly.pdbx_strand_id
1 'polypeptide(L)'
;KSAMKKILVLEPTNIQAIHNLCVVYVERGFLQYAEACLLKAISLAPKEEYLHRHLSIVQARMKKHTSDTMKSKFKSSIEDSASIQPTSSLPAPM
;
A
#
# COMPACT_ATOMS: atom_id res chain seq x y z
N LYS A 1 15.25 -24.47 -7.60
CA LYS A 1 14.93 -23.03 -7.76
C LYS A 1 15.19 -22.58 -9.22
N SER A 2 14.29 -22.88 -10.18
CA SER A 2 14.30 -22.27 -11.54
C SER A 2 13.17 -22.70 -12.49
N ALA A 3 12.15 -23.44 -12.05
CA ALA A 3 11.10 -23.94 -12.95
C ALA A 3 10.13 -22.83 -13.44
N MET A 4 10.01 -21.72 -12.70
CA MET A 4 8.96 -20.72 -12.93
C MET A 4 9.15 -19.89 -14.22
N LYS A 5 10.41 -19.69 -14.68
CA LYS A 5 10.68 -18.90 -15.89
C LYS A 5 10.39 -19.63 -17.20
N LYS A 6 10.46 -20.97 -17.22
CA LYS A 6 10.16 -21.75 -18.45
C LYS A 6 8.67 -21.96 -18.67
N ILE A 7 7.87 -21.99 -17.60
CA ILE A 7 6.41 -22.19 -17.67
C ILE A 7 5.72 -20.95 -18.27
N LEU A 8 6.21 -19.75 -18.00
CA LEU A 8 5.68 -18.51 -18.58
C LEU A 8 5.80 -18.42 -20.11
N VAL A 9 6.71 -19.18 -20.72
CA VAL A 9 6.91 -19.18 -22.19
C VAL A 9 5.93 -20.12 -22.88
N LEU A 10 5.38 -21.11 -22.15
CA LEU A 10 4.51 -22.14 -22.71
C LEU A 10 3.02 -21.81 -22.54
N GLU A 11 2.63 -21.11 -21.47
CA GLU A 11 1.21 -20.81 -21.17
C GLU A 11 1.05 -19.39 -20.57
N PRO A 12 1.07 -18.33 -21.37
CA PRO A 12 0.77 -16.96 -20.90
C PRO A 12 -0.65 -16.80 -20.34
N THR A 13 -1.49 -17.81 -20.53
CA THR A 13 -2.89 -17.90 -20.10
C THR A 13 -3.07 -18.62 -18.76
N ASN A 14 -2.00 -19.17 -18.17
CA ASN A 14 -2.13 -19.90 -16.92
C ASN A 14 -2.27 -18.93 -15.73
N ILE A 15 -3.53 -18.68 -15.34
CA ILE A 15 -3.90 -17.80 -14.24
C ILE A 15 -3.20 -18.18 -12.93
N GLN A 16 -2.93 -19.47 -12.69
CA GLN A 16 -2.15 -19.91 -11.52
C GLN A 16 -0.69 -19.45 -11.57
N ALA A 17 -0.06 -19.41 -12.75
CA ALA A 17 1.30 -18.91 -12.90
C ALA A 17 1.35 -17.38 -12.64
N ILE A 18 0.35 -16.65 -13.15
CA ILE A 18 0.20 -15.21 -12.89
C ILE A 18 -0.04 -14.97 -11.39
N HIS A 19 -0.91 -15.76 -10.76
CA HIS A 19 -1.16 -15.69 -9.31
C HIS A 19 0.10 -15.95 -8.49
N ASN A 20 0.87 -16.99 -8.82
CA ASN A 20 2.14 -17.29 -8.15
C ASN A 20 3.13 -16.11 -8.25
N LEU A 21 3.17 -15.41 -9.38
CA LEU A 21 3.96 -14.19 -9.54
C LEU A 21 3.46 -13.08 -8.60
N CYS A 22 2.14 -12.88 -8.52
CA CYS A 22 1.54 -11.89 -7.62
C CYS A 22 1.85 -12.19 -6.14
N VAL A 23 1.81 -13.46 -5.73
CA VAL A 23 2.19 -13.89 -4.38
C VAL A 23 3.64 -13.50 -4.07
N VAL A 24 4.57 -13.70 -5.00
CA VAL A 24 5.97 -13.27 -4.82
C VAL A 24 6.10 -11.77 -4.62
N TYR A 25 5.29 -10.94 -5.30
CA TYR A 25 5.27 -9.49 -5.05
C TYR A 25 4.76 -9.15 -3.64
N VAL A 26 3.74 -9.86 -3.15
CA VAL A 26 3.23 -9.69 -1.78
C VAL A 26 4.28 -10.09 -0.74
N GLU A 27 4.96 -11.22 -0.94
CA GLU A 27 6.02 -11.69 -0.04
C GLU A 27 7.22 -10.74 0.02
N ARG A 28 7.53 -10.07 -1.10
CA ARG A 28 8.58 -9.06 -1.17
C ARG A 28 8.16 -7.70 -0.59
N GLY A 29 6.92 -7.53 -0.17
CA GLY A 29 6.39 -6.26 0.35
C GLY A 29 6.05 -5.23 -0.74
N PHE A 30 6.11 -5.60 -2.03
CA PHE A 30 5.74 -4.75 -3.15
C PHE A 30 4.22 -4.74 -3.36
N LEU A 31 3.49 -4.23 -2.36
CA LEU A 31 2.03 -4.31 -2.32
C LEU A 31 1.35 -3.60 -3.52
N GLN A 32 1.90 -2.47 -3.98
CA GLN A 32 1.37 -1.77 -5.18
C GLN A 32 1.49 -2.61 -6.46
N TYR A 33 2.63 -3.28 -6.65
CA TYR A 33 2.83 -4.15 -7.81
C TYR A 33 1.98 -5.42 -7.71
N ALA A 34 1.77 -5.94 -6.50
CA ALA A 34 0.90 -7.08 -6.26
C ALA A 34 -0.57 -6.76 -6.62
N GLU A 35 -1.06 -5.57 -6.27
CA GLU A 35 -2.41 -5.12 -6.64
C GLU A 35 -2.58 -5.05 -8.16
N ALA A 36 -1.67 -4.38 -8.86
CA ALA A 36 -1.71 -4.29 -10.33
C ALA A 36 -1.65 -5.68 -11.00
N CYS A 37 -0.82 -6.58 -10.45
CA CYS A 37 -0.71 -7.97 -10.91
C CYS A 37 -2.04 -8.74 -10.76
N LEU A 38 -2.71 -8.60 -9.60
CA LEU A 38 -3.99 -9.24 -9.32
C LEU A 38 -5.12 -8.67 -10.18
N LEU A 39 -5.16 -7.36 -10.40
CA LEU A 39 -6.14 -6.73 -11.30
C LEU A 39 -6.02 -7.27 -12.73
N LYS A 40 -4.79 -7.41 -13.23
CA LYS A 40 -4.56 -8.02 -14.55
C LYS A 40 -5.00 -9.48 -14.59
N ALA A 41 -4.74 -10.25 -13.54
CA ALA A 41 -5.21 -11.64 -13.44
C ALA A 41 -6.75 -11.72 -13.45
N ILE A 42 -7.44 -10.82 -12.73
CA ILE A 42 -8.91 -10.75 -12.68
C ILE A 42 -9.48 -10.37 -14.06
N SER A 43 -8.85 -9.46 -14.79
CA SER A 43 -9.29 -9.13 -16.16
C SER A 43 -9.16 -10.32 -17.12
N LEU A 44 -8.20 -11.22 -16.88
CA LEU A 44 -8.02 -12.43 -17.69
C LEU A 44 -8.96 -13.58 -17.25
N ALA A 45 -9.25 -13.69 -15.95
CA ALA A 45 -10.12 -14.71 -15.39
C ALA A 45 -11.04 -14.14 -14.29
N PRO A 46 -12.12 -13.42 -14.68
CA PRO A 46 -13.04 -12.81 -13.72
C PRO A 46 -13.89 -13.83 -12.95
N LYS A 47 -13.85 -15.11 -13.36
CA LYS A 47 -14.58 -16.20 -12.70
C LYS A 47 -13.84 -16.76 -11.47
N GLU A 48 -12.56 -16.42 -11.30
CA GLU A 48 -11.74 -16.96 -10.23
C GLU A 48 -11.88 -16.14 -8.94
N GLU A 49 -12.73 -16.61 -8.03
CA GLU A 49 -13.01 -15.93 -6.76
C GLU A 49 -11.76 -15.76 -5.89
N TYR A 50 -10.80 -16.70 -5.97
CA TYR A 50 -9.57 -16.60 -5.18
C TYR A 50 -8.78 -15.32 -5.51
N LEU A 51 -8.79 -14.84 -6.76
CA LEU A 51 -8.11 -13.61 -7.14
C LEU A 51 -8.68 -12.38 -6.43
N HIS A 52 -10.01 -12.31 -6.32
CA HIS A 52 -10.70 -11.24 -5.59
C HIS A 52 -10.41 -11.30 -4.09
N ARG A 53 -10.33 -12.51 -3.50
CA ARG A 53 -9.88 -12.71 -2.11
C ARG A 53 -8.46 -12.20 -1.91
N HIS A 54 -7.53 -12.55 -2.79
CA HIS A 54 -6.15 -12.11 -2.70
C HIS A 54 -6.01 -10.58 -2.85
N LEU A 55 -6.76 -9.96 -3.77
CA LEU A 55 -6.79 -8.51 -3.94
C LEU A 55 -7.26 -7.80 -2.67
N SER A 56 -8.32 -8.31 -2.04
CA SER A 56 -8.83 -7.77 -0.77
C SER A 56 -7.77 -7.82 0.34
N ILE A 57 -7.00 -8.91 0.43
CA ILE A 57 -5.91 -9.06 1.40
C ILE A 57 -4.79 -8.05 1.13
N VAL A 58 -4.38 -7.88 -0.13
CA VAL A 58 -3.33 -6.92 -0.52
C VAL A 58 -3.76 -5.49 -0.21
N GLN A 59 -4.99 -5.11 -0.55
CA GLN A 59 -5.54 -3.79 -0.25
C GLN A 59 -5.65 -3.52 1.26
N ALA A 60 -6.05 -4.51 2.05
CA ALA A 60 -6.09 -4.39 3.50
C ALA A 60 -4.68 -4.15 4.08
N ARG A 61 -3.66 -4.86 3.57
CA ARG A 61 -2.26 -4.62 3.94
C ARG A 61 -1.79 -3.23 3.52
N MET A 62 -2.11 -2.77 2.31
CA MET A 62 -1.75 -1.42 1.85
C MET A 62 -2.31 -0.34 2.75
N LYS A 63 -3.62 -0.38 3.07
CA LYS A 63 -4.28 0.59 3.95
C LYS A 63 -3.63 0.66 5.33
N LYS A 64 -3.22 -0.49 5.88
CA LYS A 64 -2.51 -0.55 7.16
C LYS A 64 -1.16 0.18 7.08
N HIS A 65 -0.40 -0.03 6.01
CA HIS A 65 0.88 0.67 5.79
C HIS A 65 0.70 2.17 5.48
N THR A 66 -0.33 2.58 4.74
CA THR A 66 -0.59 4.02 4.50
C THR A 66 -0.99 4.75 5.76
N SER A 67 -1.73 4.08 6.67
CA SER A 67 -2.06 4.66 7.98
C SER A 67 -0.82 4.92 8.86
N ASP A 68 0.26 4.17 8.65
CA ASP A 68 1.55 4.36 9.32
C ASP A 68 2.32 5.54 8.70
N THR A 69 2.34 5.64 7.36
CA THR A 69 3.00 6.74 6.65
C THR A 69 2.34 8.11 6.91
N MET A 70 1.02 8.14 7.10
CA MET A 70 0.28 9.38 7.40
C MET A 70 0.44 9.84 8.87
N LYS A 71 0.60 8.91 9.83
CA LYS A 71 0.85 9.27 11.24
C LYS A 71 2.23 9.91 11.46
N SER A 72 3.24 9.47 10.71
CA SER A 72 4.60 10.03 10.82
C SER A 72 4.66 11.49 10.33
N LYS A 73 3.90 11.87 9.30
CA LYS A 73 3.92 13.23 8.74
C LYS A 73 3.17 14.29 9.56
N PHE A 74 2.36 13.87 10.53
CA PHE A 74 1.62 14.79 11.40
C PHE A 74 2.37 15.16 12.70
N LYS A 75 3.42 14.40 13.09
CA LYS A 75 4.15 14.63 14.34
C LYS A 75 5.27 15.68 14.23
N SER A 76 5.67 16.14 13.04
CA SER A 76 6.79 17.09 12.90
C SER A 76 6.38 18.57 12.77
N SER A 77 5.11 18.94 12.98
CA SER A 77 4.64 20.33 12.76
C SER A 77 4.00 21.00 13.97
N ILE A 78 4.05 20.43 15.17
CA ILE A 78 3.40 21.03 16.36
C ILE A 78 4.40 21.41 17.47
N GLU A 79 5.70 21.11 17.30
CA GLU A 79 6.73 21.45 18.31
C GLU A 79 7.67 22.56 17.82
N ASP A 80 7.11 23.69 17.38
CA ASP A 80 7.85 24.96 17.28
C ASP A 80 6.89 26.16 17.37
N SER A 81 6.34 26.40 18.56
CA SER A 81 5.91 27.74 19.02
C SER A 81 5.38 27.66 20.45
N ALA A 82 6.27 27.31 21.36
CA ALA A 82 6.11 27.61 22.77
C ALA A 82 7.34 28.39 23.24
N SER A 83 7.42 29.67 22.86
CA SER A 83 8.16 30.66 23.66
C SER A 83 7.88 32.09 23.17
N ILE A 84 6.81 32.71 23.66
CA ILE A 84 6.89 34.10 24.16
C ILE A 84 5.99 34.15 25.41
N GLN A 85 6.66 34.28 26.58
CA GLN A 85 6.06 34.53 27.89
C GLN A 85 5.71 36.02 28.08
N PRO A 86 4.94 36.37 29.13
CA PRO A 86 3.92 37.42 29.12
C PRO A 86 4.38 38.73 29.79
N THR A 87 3.93 39.88 29.29
CA THR A 87 3.81 41.13 30.06
C THR A 87 2.60 41.92 29.51
N SER A 88 1.43 41.83 30.13
CA SER A 88 0.94 42.80 31.12
C SER A 88 1.32 44.25 30.81
N SER A 89 0.39 45.02 30.24
CA SER A 89 -0.11 46.29 30.80
C SER A 89 -0.95 47.05 29.76
N LEU A 90 -2.28 47.02 29.94
CA LEU A 90 -3.13 48.19 29.69
C LEU A 90 -2.77 49.26 30.76
N PRO A 91 -3.06 50.57 30.58
CA PRO A 91 -4.34 51.05 30.06
C PRO A 91 -4.26 52.25 29.08
N ALA A 92 -5.38 52.49 28.39
CA ALA A 92 -5.79 53.80 27.83
C ALA A 92 -5.96 54.84 28.98
N PRO A 93 -6.36 56.13 28.78
CA PRO A 93 -6.77 56.87 27.57
C PRO A 93 -6.24 58.33 27.48
N MET A 94 -6.47 59.01 26.34
CA MET A 94 -7.21 60.29 26.19
C MET A 94 -7.27 60.71 24.72
#